data_AF-A0A8T6LXH8-F1
#
_entry.id   AF-A0A8T6LXH8-F1
#
_cell.length_a   1.000
_cell.length_b   1.000
_cell.length_c   1.000
_cell.angle_alpha   90.00
_cell.angle_beta   90.00
_cell.angle_gamma   90.00
#
_symmetry.space_group_name_H-M   'P 1'
#
loop_
_entity.id
_entity.type
_entity.pdbx_description
1 polymer ?
#
loop_
_entity_poly.entity_id
_entity_poly.type
_entity_poly.pdbx_seq_one_letter_code
_entity_poly.pdbx_strand_id
1 'polypeptide(L)'
;NRDYSVVYRGNKTDYFNMEILSPPQGLISSDMNENSIVTKLSFGNIDFLFTGDCKSECEQDILNIDISIDSEILKIAHHGSKYSTTDDFLEAVNPDVAVISVGANNPYGHPTQIVLDKLSSRNIKTHRTDIEGNVIITTDGETYFIDIESSTIILTTTMTTSTTLSMTTKSTTASTTTILSSENVVIYDVLYDPLGQEPDNERITLRNNEKQTVDVGGWMLTDGEGNYIIPEGTIIIPYQIWNVYGYQYNPTGYTRGLYLANSGDCVYLYDINNRLVDSECW
;
A
#
# COMPACT_ATOMS: atom_id res chain seq x y z
N ASN A 1 32.64 1.87 -8.60
CA ASN A 1 32.02 0.55 -8.79
C ASN A 1 31.05 0.31 -7.68
N ARG A 2 29.74 0.37 -7.95
CA ARG A 2 28.79 -0.32 -7.09
C ARG A 2 28.79 -1.76 -7.58
N ASP A 3 29.14 -2.71 -6.73
CA ASP A 3 29.08 -4.14 -7.04
C ASP A 3 27.60 -4.51 -7.22
N TYR A 4 27.14 -4.50 -8.45
CA TYR A 4 25.85 -5.08 -8.79
C TYR A 4 26.04 -6.58 -8.96
N SER A 5 25.28 -7.37 -8.20
CA SER A 5 25.15 -8.80 -8.45
C SER A 5 24.03 -9.01 -9.47
N VAL A 6 24.30 -9.78 -10.52
CA VAL A 6 23.25 -10.21 -11.45
C VAL A 6 22.40 -11.26 -10.74
N VAL A 7 21.11 -10.99 -10.63
CA VAL A 7 20.14 -11.91 -10.04
C VAL A 7 19.60 -12.89 -11.10
N TYR A 8 19.33 -14.12 -10.69
CA TYR A 8 18.81 -15.19 -11.55
C TYR A 8 17.68 -15.95 -10.84
N ARG A 9 16.96 -16.78 -11.61
CA ARG A 9 15.93 -17.69 -11.09
C ARG A 9 16.46 -18.49 -9.89
N GLY A 10 15.73 -18.44 -8.76
CA GLY A 10 16.06 -19.16 -7.53
C GLY A 10 17.00 -18.46 -6.53
N ASN A 11 17.38 -17.18 -6.72
CA ASN A 11 18.01 -16.39 -5.65
C ASN A 11 17.04 -16.12 -4.49
N LYS A 12 17.52 -15.83 -3.26
CA LYS A 12 16.72 -15.61 -2.02
C LYS A 12 17.35 -14.50 -1.14
N THR A 13 16.56 -13.88 -0.25
CA THR A 13 17.03 -12.85 0.72
C THR A 13 16.73 -13.26 2.18
N ASP A 14 17.35 -12.59 3.17
CA ASP A 14 17.35 -13.03 4.59
C ASP A 14 16.07 -12.71 5.39
N TYR A 15 15.26 -11.73 4.95
CA TYR A 15 14.08 -11.25 5.70
C TYR A 15 12.75 -11.65 5.08
N PHE A 16 12.74 -11.85 3.77
CA PHE A 16 11.64 -12.36 2.97
C PHE A 16 12.24 -13.24 1.87
N ASN A 17 11.54 -14.30 1.49
CA ASN A 17 11.99 -15.12 0.38
C ASN A 17 11.56 -14.46 -0.93
N MET A 18 12.50 -14.01 -1.74
CA MET A 18 12.22 -13.41 -3.05
C MET A 18 12.78 -14.31 -4.13
N GLU A 19 11.92 -14.95 -4.91
CA GLU A 19 12.30 -15.84 -6.00
C GLU A 19 12.04 -15.16 -7.36
N ILE A 20 13.10 -15.04 -8.17
CA ILE A 20 12.95 -14.63 -9.57
C ILE A 20 12.40 -15.83 -10.34
N LEU A 21 11.28 -15.67 -11.04
CA LEU A 21 10.64 -16.73 -11.83
C LEU A 21 10.91 -16.58 -13.32
N SER A 22 11.04 -15.35 -13.82
CA SER A 22 11.37 -15.01 -15.21
C SER A 22 12.37 -13.85 -15.22
N PRO A 23 13.23 -13.73 -16.26
CA PRO A 23 13.40 -14.67 -17.36
C PRO A 23 14.18 -15.94 -16.96
N PRO A 24 14.07 -17.04 -17.73
CA PRO A 24 14.99 -18.16 -17.65
C PRO A 24 16.41 -17.72 -18.06
N GLN A 25 17.39 -18.63 -17.97
CA GLN A 25 18.71 -18.36 -18.53
C GLN A 25 18.61 -18.16 -20.06
N GLY A 26 18.78 -16.92 -20.52
CA GLY A 26 18.59 -16.52 -21.91
C GLY A 26 17.47 -15.51 -22.06
N LEU A 27 16.94 -15.38 -23.29
CA LEU A 27 15.73 -14.59 -23.56
C LEU A 27 14.63 -15.56 -24.02
N ILE A 28 13.40 -15.32 -23.57
CA ILE A 28 12.20 -16.03 -24.03
C ILE A 28 11.94 -15.67 -25.49
N SER A 29 11.95 -14.37 -25.80
CA SER A 29 11.80 -13.88 -27.18
C SER A 29 12.49 -12.53 -27.38
N SER A 30 12.38 -11.94 -28.57
CA SER A 30 12.89 -10.59 -28.84
C SER A 30 12.00 -9.47 -28.29
N ASP A 31 10.78 -9.77 -27.86
CA ASP A 31 9.91 -8.79 -27.18
C ASP A 31 10.42 -8.60 -25.75
N MET A 32 10.79 -7.37 -25.38
CA MET A 32 11.32 -7.06 -24.05
C MET A 32 10.32 -7.38 -22.93
N ASN A 33 9.02 -7.29 -23.21
CA ASN A 33 7.97 -7.58 -22.22
C ASN A 33 7.93 -9.07 -21.88
N GLU A 34 8.18 -9.94 -22.86
CA GLU A 34 8.28 -11.40 -22.64
C GLU A 34 9.54 -11.76 -21.84
N ASN A 35 10.46 -10.82 -21.62
CA ASN A 35 11.63 -11.00 -20.78
C ASN A 35 11.50 -10.22 -19.45
N SER A 36 10.26 -9.93 -19.04
CA SER A 36 9.99 -9.26 -17.76
C SER A 36 10.58 -10.05 -16.60
N ILE A 37 11.12 -9.30 -15.62
CA ILE A 37 11.55 -9.88 -14.35
C ILE A 37 10.30 -10.16 -13.53
N VAL A 38 9.87 -11.41 -13.52
CA VAL A 38 8.74 -11.84 -12.68
C VAL A 38 9.30 -12.33 -11.36
N THR A 39 8.75 -11.84 -10.26
CA THR A 39 9.26 -12.10 -8.92
C THR A 39 8.14 -12.52 -7.99
N LYS A 40 8.34 -13.64 -7.29
CA LYS A 40 7.50 -14.04 -6.16
C LYS A 40 8.19 -13.61 -4.86
N LEU A 41 7.46 -12.91 -4.00
CA LEU A 41 7.91 -12.50 -2.67
C LEU A 41 7.03 -13.19 -1.63
N SER A 42 7.64 -14.01 -0.78
CA SER A 42 6.99 -14.69 0.34
C SER A 42 7.45 -14.09 1.66
N PHE A 43 6.49 -13.66 2.47
CA PHE A 43 6.71 -13.24 3.86
C PHE A 43 5.70 -13.96 4.75
N GLY A 44 6.19 -14.88 5.59
CA GLY A 44 5.33 -15.81 6.34
C GLY A 44 4.46 -16.65 5.39
N ASN A 45 3.15 -16.56 5.58
CA ASN A 45 2.08 -17.19 4.81
C ASN A 45 1.47 -16.25 3.75
N ILE A 46 2.04 -15.06 3.52
CA ILE A 46 1.55 -14.11 2.51
C ILE A 46 2.55 -14.03 1.34
N ASP A 47 2.05 -14.38 0.16
CA ASP A 47 2.76 -14.41 -1.11
C ASP A 47 2.29 -13.29 -2.04
N PHE A 48 3.26 -12.60 -2.64
CA PHE A 48 3.06 -11.58 -3.65
C PHE A 48 3.68 -12.03 -4.97
N LEU A 49 2.97 -11.86 -6.08
CA LEU A 49 3.51 -12.07 -7.42
C LEU A 49 3.57 -10.76 -8.20
N PHE A 50 4.79 -10.33 -8.53
CA PHE A 50 5.07 -9.16 -9.34
C PHE A 50 5.46 -9.57 -10.75
N THR A 51 4.56 -9.34 -11.72
CA THR A 51 4.72 -9.87 -13.07
C THR A 51 5.37 -8.91 -14.07
N GLY A 52 5.61 -7.65 -13.68
CA GLY A 52 6.00 -6.61 -14.64
C GLY A 52 5.04 -6.56 -15.83
N ASP A 53 5.60 -6.55 -17.04
CA ASP A 53 4.84 -6.49 -18.30
C ASP A 53 4.79 -7.85 -19.03
N CYS A 54 5.06 -8.94 -18.30
CA CYS A 54 4.99 -10.32 -18.76
C CYS A 54 3.72 -10.56 -19.59
N LYS A 55 3.88 -11.17 -20.76
CA LYS A 55 2.79 -11.52 -21.68
C LYS A 55 2.67 -13.04 -21.72
N SER A 56 1.81 -13.54 -22.60
CA SER A 56 1.48 -14.96 -22.66
C SER A 56 2.67 -15.93 -22.82
N GLU A 57 3.75 -15.56 -23.52
CA GLU A 57 4.90 -16.48 -23.67
C GLU A 57 5.68 -16.59 -22.35
N CYS A 58 5.89 -15.46 -21.67
CA CYS A 58 6.47 -15.39 -20.35
C CYS A 58 5.61 -16.11 -19.29
N GLU A 59 4.30 -15.93 -19.31
CA GLU A 59 3.37 -16.66 -18.42
C GLU A 59 3.46 -18.16 -18.65
N GLN A 60 3.53 -18.58 -19.91
CA GLN A 60 3.65 -19.99 -20.28
C GLN A 60 4.99 -20.59 -19.86
N ASP A 61 6.11 -19.84 -19.97
CA ASP A 61 7.42 -20.29 -19.45
C ASP A 61 7.35 -20.51 -17.93
N ILE A 62 6.74 -19.56 -17.20
CA ILE A 62 6.58 -19.64 -15.75
C ILE A 62 5.70 -20.84 -15.36
N LEU A 63 4.61 -21.11 -16.09
CA LEU A 63 3.76 -22.28 -15.83
C LEU A 63 4.48 -23.63 -16.01
N ASN A 64 5.62 -23.66 -16.69
CA ASN A 64 6.39 -24.88 -16.94
C ASN A 64 7.51 -25.12 -15.91
N ILE A 65 7.67 -24.26 -14.90
CA ILE A 65 8.69 -24.42 -13.87
C ILE A 65 8.15 -25.21 -12.67
N ASP A 66 9.05 -25.91 -11.96
CA ASP A 66 8.70 -26.67 -10.74
C ASP A 66 8.74 -25.77 -9.49
N ILE A 67 8.04 -24.63 -9.55
CA ILE A 67 7.89 -23.66 -8.46
C ILE A 67 6.43 -23.24 -8.40
N SER A 68 5.81 -23.33 -7.23
CA SER A 68 4.43 -22.86 -7.04
C SER A 68 4.34 -21.34 -7.18
N ILE A 69 3.43 -20.88 -8.04
CA ILE A 69 3.15 -19.46 -8.26
C ILE A 69 1.85 -18.99 -7.62
N ASP A 70 1.19 -19.85 -6.82
CA ASP A 70 0.06 -19.49 -5.96
C ASP A 70 0.47 -18.27 -5.10
N SER A 71 -0.36 -17.24 -5.03
CA SER A 71 -0.05 -15.98 -4.34
C SER A 71 -1.32 -15.21 -3.99
N GLU A 72 -1.48 -14.80 -2.74
CA GLU A 72 -2.67 -14.03 -2.30
C GLU A 72 -2.77 -12.68 -3.01
N ILE A 73 -1.63 -12.05 -3.33
CA ILE A 73 -1.57 -10.74 -3.97
C ILE A 73 -0.89 -10.83 -5.34
N LEU A 74 -1.64 -10.55 -6.40
CA LEU A 74 -1.14 -10.46 -7.76
C LEU A 74 -1.06 -9.00 -8.23
N LYS A 75 0.14 -8.55 -8.61
CA LYS A 75 0.27 -7.37 -9.47
C LYS A 75 -0.06 -7.78 -10.91
N ILE A 76 -1.16 -7.28 -11.45
CA ILE A 76 -1.61 -7.62 -12.80
C ILE A 76 -0.58 -7.20 -13.84
N ALA A 77 -0.29 -8.12 -14.75
CA ALA A 77 0.71 -7.96 -15.79
C ALA A 77 0.33 -6.89 -16.80
N HIS A 78 1.34 -6.14 -17.25
CA HIS A 78 1.23 -5.22 -18.38
C HIS A 78 0.04 -4.27 -18.28
N HIS A 79 -0.16 -3.72 -17.07
CA HIS A 79 -1.25 -2.78 -16.76
C HIS A 79 -2.67 -3.31 -17.04
N GLY A 80 -2.87 -4.61 -17.24
CA GLY A 80 -4.14 -5.22 -17.66
C GLY A 80 -4.34 -5.31 -19.17
N SER A 81 -3.26 -5.48 -19.93
CA SER A 81 -3.29 -5.77 -21.36
C SER A 81 -3.99 -7.08 -21.68
N LYS A 82 -4.70 -7.14 -22.81
CA LYS A 82 -5.38 -8.37 -23.28
C LYS A 82 -4.43 -9.49 -23.72
N TYR A 83 -3.13 -9.18 -23.86
CA TYR A 83 -2.08 -10.14 -24.26
C TYR A 83 -1.37 -10.76 -23.05
N SER A 84 -1.81 -10.43 -21.84
CA SER A 84 -1.33 -10.93 -20.56
C SER A 84 -2.52 -11.40 -19.72
N THR A 85 -2.22 -11.96 -18.55
CA THR A 85 -3.18 -12.54 -17.61
C THR A 85 -4.05 -13.60 -18.30
N THR A 86 -3.37 -14.59 -18.89
CA THR A 86 -4.02 -15.79 -19.44
C THR A 86 -4.81 -16.53 -18.36
N ASP A 87 -5.82 -17.29 -18.77
CA ASP A 87 -6.70 -17.98 -17.81
C ASP A 87 -5.94 -19.06 -17.02
N ASP A 88 -5.05 -19.81 -17.67
CA ASP A 88 -4.21 -20.82 -17.02
C ASP A 88 -3.23 -20.19 -16.02
N PHE A 89 -2.67 -19.03 -16.35
CA PHE A 89 -1.82 -18.28 -15.42
C PHE A 89 -2.61 -17.79 -14.22
N LEU A 90 -3.78 -17.19 -14.43
CA LEU A 90 -4.61 -16.68 -13.33
C LEU A 90 -5.13 -17.80 -12.43
N GLU A 91 -5.42 -18.98 -12.99
CA GLU A 91 -5.81 -20.18 -12.24
C GLU A 91 -4.66 -20.72 -11.39
N ALA A 92 -3.44 -20.74 -11.94
CA ALA A 92 -2.25 -21.21 -11.22
C ALA A 92 -1.79 -20.25 -10.12
N VAL A 93 -2.01 -18.94 -10.30
CA VAL A 93 -1.71 -17.91 -9.27
C VAL A 93 -2.78 -17.85 -8.20
N ASN A 94 -4.05 -18.10 -8.56
CA ASN A 94 -5.19 -18.15 -7.64
C ASN A 94 -5.24 -16.99 -6.61
N PRO A 95 -5.20 -15.71 -7.03
CA PRO A 95 -5.07 -14.60 -6.10
C PRO A 95 -6.39 -14.20 -5.45
N ASP A 96 -6.33 -13.77 -4.19
CA ASP A 96 -7.45 -13.08 -3.52
C ASP A 96 -7.58 -11.63 -4.02
N VAL A 97 -6.44 -11.00 -4.27
CA VAL A 97 -6.31 -9.58 -4.59
C VAL A 97 -5.50 -9.39 -5.86
N ALA A 98 -6.04 -8.57 -6.76
CA ALA A 98 -5.36 -8.12 -7.97
C ALA A 98 -5.14 -6.61 -7.94
N VAL A 99 -3.89 -6.16 -8.07
CA VAL A 99 -3.56 -4.73 -8.21
C VAL A 99 -3.22 -4.43 -9.66
N ILE A 100 -3.92 -3.47 -10.26
CA ILE A 100 -3.64 -2.97 -11.60
C ILE A 100 -2.98 -1.60 -11.45
N SER A 101 -1.64 -1.56 -11.53
CA SER A 101 -0.94 -0.28 -11.69
C SER A 101 -1.12 0.17 -13.13
N VAL A 102 -1.80 1.30 -13.31
CA VAL A 102 -2.15 1.90 -14.59
C VAL A 102 -2.38 3.39 -14.36
N GLY A 103 -2.06 4.22 -15.36
CA GLY A 103 -2.28 5.66 -15.30
C GLY A 103 -3.71 6.05 -15.67
N ALA A 104 -4.20 7.16 -15.10
CA ALA A 104 -5.45 7.77 -15.53
C ALA A 104 -5.39 8.18 -17.01
N ASN A 105 -6.50 8.04 -17.73
CA ASN A 105 -6.62 8.35 -19.15
C ASN A 105 -5.57 7.63 -20.04
N ASN A 106 -5.19 6.40 -19.67
CA ASN A 106 -4.19 5.64 -20.40
C ASN A 106 -4.56 5.45 -21.89
N PRO A 107 -3.77 6.01 -22.84
CA PRO A 107 -4.09 5.95 -24.26
C PRO A 107 -3.95 4.56 -24.87
N TYR A 108 -3.28 3.62 -24.18
CA TYR A 108 -3.14 2.23 -24.64
C TYR A 108 -4.44 1.41 -24.45
N GLY A 109 -5.45 1.96 -23.78
CA GLY A 109 -6.72 1.29 -23.52
C GLY A 109 -6.62 0.19 -22.46
N HIS A 110 -5.69 0.34 -21.52
CA HIS A 110 -5.54 -0.54 -20.36
C HIS A 110 -6.13 0.11 -19.10
N PRO A 111 -6.65 -0.68 -18.15
CA PRO A 111 -6.87 -2.13 -18.25
C PRO A 111 -7.98 -2.45 -19.27
N THR A 112 -7.84 -3.56 -19.97
CA THR A 112 -8.84 -3.98 -20.96
C THR A 112 -10.04 -4.63 -20.27
N GLN A 113 -11.25 -4.49 -20.85
CA GLN A 113 -12.47 -5.08 -20.28
C GLN A 113 -12.36 -6.61 -20.12
N ILE A 114 -11.68 -7.29 -21.05
CA ILE A 114 -11.46 -8.74 -20.98
C ILE A 114 -10.74 -9.14 -19.69
N VAL A 115 -9.70 -8.38 -19.28
CA VAL A 115 -8.98 -8.66 -18.03
C VAL A 115 -9.86 -8.36 -16.82
N LEU A 116 -10.62 -7.26 -16.82
CA LEU A 116 -11.56 -6.93 -15.74
C LEU A 116 -12.64 -8.01 -15.57
N ASP A 117 -13.19 -8.53 -16.67
CA ASP A 117 -14.19 -9.60 -16.65
C ASP A 117 -13.61 -10.92 -16.10
N LYS A 118 -12.36 -11.25 -16.45
CA LYS A 118 -11.65 -12.41 -15.89
C LYS A 118 -11.48 -12.33 -14.38
N LEU A 119 -11.12 -11.16 -13.87
CA LEU A 119 -10.94 -10.94 -12.42
C LEU A 119 -12.30 -10.97 -11.70
N SER A 120 -13.30 -10.28 -12.25
CA SER A 120 -14.64 -10.24 -11.66
C SER A 120 -15.33 -11.60 -11.64
N SER A 121 -15.23 -12.39 -12.71
CA SER A 121 -15.84 -13.72 -12.80
C SER A 121 -15.25 -14.74 -11.82
N ARG A 122 -14.03 -14.50 -11.34
CA ARG A 122 -13.34 -15.31 -10.32
C ARG A 122 -13.47 -14.73 -8.90
N ASN A 123 -14.25 -13.66 -8.72
CA ASN A 123 -14.41 -12.94 -7.45
C ASN A 123 -13.09 -12.39 -6.86
N ILE A 124 -12.12 -12.08 -7.73
CA ILE A 124 -10.82 -11.52 -7.30
C ILE A 124 -11.01 -10.04 -6.98
N LYS A 125 -10.63 -9.62 -5.77
CA LYS A 125 -10.74 -8.22 -5.35
C LYS A 125 -9.75 -7.37 -6.15
N THR A 126 -10.27 -6.49 -6.99
CA THR A 126 -9.44 -5.71 -7.91
C THR A 126 -9.25 -4.28 -7.42
N HIS A 127 -7.99 -3.85 -7.35
CA HIS A 127 -7.56 -2.47 -7.04
C HIS A 127 -6.88 -1.83 -8.25
N ARG A 128 -7.06 -0.52 -8.44
CA ARG A 128 -6.68 0.22 -9.65
C ARG A 128 -6.09 1.57 -9.30
N THR A 129 -4.81 1.78 -9.64
CA THR A 129 -4.12 3.02 -9.26
C THR A 129 -4.63 4.26 -9.99
N ASP A 130 -5.28 4.10 -11.15
CA ASP A 130 -5.88 5.22 -11.88
C ASP A 130 -7.18 5.73 -11.27
N ILE A 131 -7.81 4.94 -10.39
CA ILE A 131 -9.06 5.29 -9.70
C ILE A 131 -8.81 5.53 -8.22
N GLU A 132 -7.92 4.74 -7.62
CA GLU A 132 -7.75 4.65 -6.16
C GLU A 132 -6.49 5.36 -5.66
N GLY A 133 -5.60 5.81 -6.55
CA GLY A 133 -4.29 6.36 -6.20
C GLY A 133 -3.32 5.25 -5.79
N ASN A 134 -2.47 5.52 -4.80
CA ASN A 134 -1.59 4.50 -4.25
C ASN A 134 -2.40 3.38 -3.56
N VAL A 135 -2.02 2.14 -3.84
CA VAL A 135 -2.54 0.94 -3.18
C VAL A 135 -1.43 0.41 -2.28
N ILE A 136 -1.61 0.56 -0.98
CA ILE A 136 -0.63 0.15 0.02
C ILE A 136 -1.09 -1.17 0.63
N ILE A 137 -0.27 -2.21 0.52
CA ILE A 137 -0.53 -3.50 1.15
C ILE A 137 0.50 -3.72 2.24
N THR A 138 0.00 -3.89 3.46
CA THR A 138 0.81 -4.14 4.66
C THR A 138 0.55 -5.55 5.15
N THR A 139 1.59 -6.30 5.52
CA THR A 139 1.46 -7.66 6.06
C THR A 139 2.39 -7.88 7.25
N ASP A 140 1.95 -8.72 8.19
CA ASP A 140 2.76 -9.26 9.29
C ASP A 140 3.26 -10.68 9.02
N GLY A 141 2.95 -11.22 7.84
CA GLY A 141 3.25 -12.57 7.41
C GLY A 141 2.18 -13.60 7.78
N GLU A 142 1.09 -13.22 8.42
CA GLU A 142 -0.07 -14.10 8.66
C GLU A 142 -1.34 -13.53 8.04
N THR A 143 -1.46 -12.19 8.03
CA THR A 143 -2.56 -11.46 7.41
C THR A 143 -2.04 -10.24 6.67
N TYR A 144 -2.88 -9.66 5.80
CA TYR A 144 -2.59 -8.40 5.13
C TYR A 144 -3.74 -7.39 5.25
N PHE A 145 -3.40 -6.11 5.15
CA PHE A 145 -4.31 -4.97 5.13
C PHE A 145 -4.05 -4.13 3.87
N ILE A 146 -5.12 -3.58 3.30
CA ILE A 146 -5.05 -2.76 2.09
C ILE A 146 -5.56 -1.36 2.44
N ASP A 147 -4.75 -0.36 2.13
CA ASP A 147 -5.08 1.05 2.22
C ASP A 147 -5.03 1.68 0.82
N ILE A 148 -5.96 2.58 0.52
CA ILE A 148 -6.09 3.25 -0.77
C ILE A 148 -6.30 4.74 -0.59
N GLU A 149 -5.59 5.57 -1.35
CA GLU A 149 -5.63 7.03 -1.19
C GLU A 149 -7.01 7.63 -1.43
N SER A 150 -7.82 7.02 -2.29
CA SER A 150 -9.16 7.50 -2.61
C SER A 150 -10.25 7.06 -1.61
N SER A 151 -9.89 6.60 -0.41
CA SER A 151 -10.86 6.33 0.66
C SER A 151 -11.51 7.63 1.16
N THR A 152 -12.42 8.16 0.36
CA THR A 152 -13.42 9.12 0.81
C THR A 152 -14.24 8.41 1.87
N ILE A 153 -14.09 8.81 3.12
CA ILE A 153 -15.08 8.50 4.16
C ILE A 153 -16.41 9.06 3.63
N ILE A 154 -17.32 8.18 3.21
CA ILE A 154 -18.73 8.56 3.12
C ILE A 154 -19.13 8.83 4.58
N LEU A 155 -19.03 10.09 5.00
CA LEU A 155 -19.76 10.59 6.15
C LEU A 155 -21.23 10.40 5.78
N THR A 156 -21.81 9.27 6.20
CA THR A 156 -23.26 9.10 6.24
C THR A 156 -23.80 10.16 7.18
N THR A 157 -24.14 11.31 6.64
CA THR A 157 -24.97 12.31 7.30
C THR A 157 -26.33 11.66 7.53
N THR A 158 -26.52 11.05 8.70
CA THR A 158 -27.84 10.64 9.15
C THR A 158 -28.69 11.91 9.30
N MET A 159 -29.51 12.18 8.29
CA MET A 159 -30.64 13.10 8.40
C MET A 159 -31.58 12.54 9.46
N THR A 160 -31.60 13.22 10.61
CA THR A 160 -32.56 13.06 11.69
C THR A 160 -33.98 13.25 11.13
N THR A 161 -34.73 12.16 11.07
CA THR A 161 -36.20 12.24 11.15
C THR A 161 -36.62 11.57 12.43
N SER A 162 -37.09 12.40 13.36
CA SER A 162 -37.74 11.97 14.59
C SER A 162 -38.94 11.11 14.24
N THR A 163 -38.95 9.86 14.68
CA THR A 163 -40.19 9.13 14.90
C THR A 163 -40.05 8.35 16.20
N THR A 164 -40.80 8.79 17.19
CA THR A 164 -40.94 8.18 18.50
C THR A 164 -41.54 6.78 18.38
N LEU A 165 -40.81 5.76 18.85
CA LEU A 165 -41.39 4.53 19.38
C LEU A 165 -40.46 3.94 20.45
N SER A 166 -41.00 3.84 21.66
CA SER A 166 -40.36 3.25 22.84
C SER A 166 -40.18 1.75 22.68
N MET A 167 -38.99 1.22 22.98
CA MET A 167 -38.80 -0.11 23.57
C MET A 167 -37.54 -0.16 24.45
N THR A 168 -37.64 -0.96 25.50
CA THR A 168 -36.91 -0.94 26.76
C THR A 168 -35.70 -1.89 26.79
N THR A 169 -34.66 -1.51 27.56
CA THR A 169 -33.55 -2.34 28.11
C THR A 169 -32.55 -2.93 27.10
N LYS A 170 -31.23 -3.02 27.34
CA LYS A 170 -30.49 -3.30 28.59
C LYS A 170 -29.05 -2.77 28.45
N SER A 171 -28.56 -2.14 29.51
CA SER A 171 -27.20 -1.63 29.67
C SER A 171 -26.17 -2.76 29.56
N THR A 172 -25.15 -2.56 28.74
CA THR A 172 -23.90 -3.33 28.83
C THR A 172 -22.74 -2.33 28.77
N THR A 173 -21.98 -2.32 29.85
CA THR A 173 -20.86 -1.43 30.16
C THR A 173 -19.72 -1.64 29.16
N ALA A 174 -19.30 -0.59 28.46
CA ALA A 174 -18.06 -0.61 27.69
C ALA A 174 -16.88 -0.51 28.67
N SER A 175 -16.03 -1.53 28.68
CA SER A 175 -14.77 -1.56 29.42
C SER A 175 -13.80 -0.54 28.83
N THR A 176 -13.30 0.34 29.68
CA THR A 176 -12.26 1.31 29.37
C THR A 176 -10.93 0.57 29.17
N THR A 177 -10.50 0.39 27.92
CA THR A 177 -9.15 -0.09 27.62
C THR A 177 -8.17 1.05 27.92
N THR A 178 -7.32 0.83 28.91
CA THR A 178 -6.18 1.69 29.25
C THR A 178 -5.23 1.81 28.06
N ILE A 179 -5.13 3.00 27.49
CA ILE A 179 -4.18 3.36 26.43
C ILE A 179 -2.80 3.48 27.08
N LEU A 180 -2.00 2.43 26.95
CA LEU A 180 -0.58 2.48 27.30
C LEU A 180 0.14 3.23 26.17
N SER A 181 0.72 4.38 26.52
CA SER A 181 1.99 4.90 26.00
C SER A 181 2.67 3.97 24.97
N SER A 182 2.42 4.18 23.68
CA SER A 182 3.03 3.44 22.56
C SER A 182 4.53 3.72 22.49
N GLU A 183 5.34 2.67 22.36
CA GLU A 183 6.80 2.81 22.29
C GLU A 183 7.34 2.66 20.86
N ASN A 184 6.52 2.35 19.83
CA ASN A 184 7.04 2.16 18.46
C ASN A 184 6.11 2.61 17.30
N VAL A 185 5.42 3.74 17.41
CA VAL A 185 4.96 4.46 16.19
C VAL A 185 6.10 5.36 15.73
N VAL A 186 6.54 5.19 14.48
CA VAL A 186 7.73 5.88 13.94
C VAL A 186 7.37 6.77 12.76
N ILE A 187 8.20 7.76 12.49
CA ILE A 187 8.25 8.46 11.20
C ILE A 187 8.97 7.52 10.24
N TYR A 188 8.22 6.92 9.32
CA TYR A 188 8.73 5.89 8.41
C TYR A 188 9.38 6.46 7.15
N ASP A 189 8.81 7.54 6.61
CA ASP A 189 9.29 8.20 5.40
C ASP A 189 8.91 9.68 5.44
N VAL A 190 9.82 10.53 4.95
CA VAL A 190 9.55 11.95 4.71
C VAL A 190 9.83 12.23 3.24
N LEU A 191 8.77 12.40 2.46
CA LEU A 191 8.88 12.85 1.09
C LEU A 191 8.84 14.37 1.09
N TYR A 192 10.00 14.99 0.95
CA TYR A 192 10.19 16.45 0.90
C TYR A 192 10.44 16.90 -0.55
N ASP A 193 9.98 18.10 -0.94
CA ASP A 193 10.23 18.67 -2.27
C ASP A 193 11.32 19.75 -2.19
N PRO A 194 12.59 19.45 -2.53
CA PRO A 194 13.67 20.43 -2.42
C PRO A 194 13.58 21.58 -3.43
N LEU A 195 12.72 21.50 -4.46
CA LEU A 195 12.71 22.44 -5.59
C LEU A 195 11.32 22.98 -5.96
N GLY A 196 10.27 22.64 -5.22
CA GLY A 196 8.92 23.18 -5.39
C GLY A 196 8.30 22.91 -6.77
N GLN A 197 8.73 21.85 -7.46
CA GLN A 197 8.15 21.48 -8.75
C GLN A 197 6.91 20.59 -8.61
N GLU A 198 6.76 19.90 -7.47
CA GLU A 198 5.62 19.03 -7.17
C GLU A 198 5.21 19.18 -5.68
N PRO A 199 4.86 20.41 -5.21
CA PRO A 199 4.51 20.69 -3.81
C PRO A 199 3.27 19.91 -3.32
N ASP A 200 2.56 19.26 -4.23
CA ASP A 200 1.33 18.49 -3.98
C ASP A 200 1.64 17.08 -3.42
N ASN A 201 2.91 16.65 -3.43
CA ASN A 201 3.34 15.31 -3.01
C ASN A 201 4.17 15.29 -1.72
N GLU A 202 4.40 16.42 -1.08
CA GLU A 202 5.07 16.44 0.22
C GLU A 202 4.27 15.59 1.23
N ARG A 203 4.91 14.63 1.89
CA ARG A 203 4.24 13.82 2.91
C ARG A 203 5.17 13.34 4.00
N ILE A 204 4.62 13.22 5.20
CA ILE A 204 5.20 12.46 6.30
C ILE A 204 4.39 11.18 6.46
N THR A 205 5.08 10.04 6.50
CA THR A 205 4.47 8.73 6.69
C THR A 205 4.75 8.28 8.11
N LEU A 206 3.71 8.01 8.89
CA LEU A 206 3.82 7.33 10.18
C LEU A 206 3.64 5.83 9.99
N ARG A 207 4.35 5.00 10.75
CA ARG A 207 4.15 3.55 10.77
C ARG A 207 3.98 3.06 12.19
N ASN A 208 2.95 2.26 12.42
CA ASN A 208 2.82 1.52 13.67
C ASN A 208 3.64 0.23 13.57
N ASN A 209 4.79 0.12 14.22
CA ASN A 209 5.59 -1.12 14.24
C ASN A 209 5.14 -2.09 15.35
N GLU A 210 4.11 -1.76 16.12
CA GLU A 210 3.57 -2.60 17.18
C GLU A 210 2.60 -3.66 16.65
N LYS A 211 2.46 -4.74 17.42
CA LYS A 211 1.45 -5.80 17.17
C LYS A 211 0.04 -5.42 17.58
N GLN A 212 -0.13 -4.22 18.15
CA GLN A 212 -1.39 -3.71 18.67
C GLN A 212 -1.76 -2.41 17.97
N THR A 213 -3.06 -2.17 17.87
CA THR A 213 -3.60 -0.92 17.34
C THR A 213 -3.22 0.26 18.25
N VAL A 214 -2.76 1.36 17.65
CA VAL A 214 -2.41 2.59 18.36
C VAL A 214 -3.35 3.71 17.95
N ASP A 215 -3.92 4.39 18.94
CA ASP A 215 -4.65 5.65 18.75
C ASP A 215 -3.63 6.79 18.80
N VAL A 216 -3.42 7.41 17.64
CA VAL A 216 -2.53 8.56 17.45
C VAL A 216 -3.30 9.87 17.41
N GLY A 217 -4.61 9.85 17.70
CA GLY A 217 -5.43 11.04 17.82
C GLY A 217 -4.84 12.04 18.81
N GLY A 218 -4.73 13.30 18.38
CA GLY A 218 -4.21 14.41 19.15
C GLY A 218 -2.68 14.42 19.34
N TRP A 219 -1.95 13.47 18.76
CA TRP A 219 -0.48 13.56 18.66
C TRP A 219 -0.06 14.71 17.76
N MET A 220 1.19 15.16 17.89
CA MET A 220 1.70 16.33 17.18
C MET A 220 2.91 16.00 16.31
N LEU A 221 2.87 16.42 15.05
CA LEU A 221 4.02 16.54 14.17
C LEU A 221 4.49 17.99 14.13
N THR A 222 5.80 18.23 14.20
CA THR A 222 6.39 19.58 14.10
C THR A 222 7.73 19.56 13.39
N ASP A 223 8.04 20.61 12.62
CA ASP A 223 9.36 20.89 12.06
C ASP A 223 10.18 21.88 12.93
N GLY A 224 9.63 22.28 14.08
CA GLY A 224 10.18 23.31 14.96
C GLY A 224 9.63 24.73 14.69
N GLU A 225 9.01 24.98 13.54
CA GLU A 225 8.38 26.27 13.20
C GLU A 225 6.85 26.19 13.22
N GLY A 226 6.27 25.09 12.73
CA GLY A 226 4.84 24.86 12.84
C GLY A 226 4.48 23.44 13.26
N ASN A 227 3.19 23.28 13.54
CA ASN A 227 2.65 22.13 14.24
C ASN A 227 1.43 21.60 13.50
N TYR A 228 1.36 20.29 13.34
CA TYR A 228 0.18 19.57 12.88
C TYR A 228 -0.30 18.63 13.98
N ILE A 229 -1.56 18.79 14.39
CA ILE A 229 -2.21 17.89 15.36
C ILE A 229 -2.99 16.83 14.57
N ILE A 230 -2.68 15.57 14.83
CA ILE A 230 -3.34 14.43 14.21
C ILE A 230 -4.81 14.42 14.65
N PRO A 231 -5.78 14.30 13.73
CA PRO A 231 -7.20 14.32 14.09
C PRO A 231 -7.57 13.27 15.14
N GLU A 232 -8.43 13.66 16.09
CA GLU A 232 -8.95 12.75 17.12
C GLU A 232 -9.57 11.49 16.51
N GLY A 233 -9.30 10.33 17.11
CA GLY A 233 -9.76 9.03 16.61
C GLY A 233 -8.99 8.49 15.41
N THR A 234 -7.85 9.09 15.05
CA THR A 234 -6.93 8.50 14.06
C THR A 234 -6.26 7.27 14.66
N ILE A 235 -6.53 6.13 14.04
CA ILE A 235 -6.05 4.83 14.50
C ILE A 235 -5.09 4.27 13.45
N ILE A 236 -3.90 3.87 13.89
CA ILE A 236 -2.97 3.10 13.06
C ILE A 236 -2.97 1.66 13.58
N ILE A 237 -3.52 0.74 12.79
CA ILE A 237 -3.54 -0.69 13.15
C ILE A 237 -2.14 -1.30 12.99
N PRO A 238 -1.88 -2.52 13.51
CA PRO A 238 -0.55 -3.12 13.46
C PRO A 238 0.08 -3.08 12.07
N TYR A 239 1.33 -2.61 12.00
CA TYR A 239 2.16 -2.51 10.79
C TYR A 239 1.71 -1.51 9.73
N GLN A 240 0.51 -0.94 9.85
CA GLN A 240 -0.04 0.01 8.88
C GLN A 240 0.80 1.29 8.84
N ILE A 241 0.84 1.90 7.66
CA ILE A 241 1.32 3.27 7.49
C ILE A 241 0.15 4.25 7.37
N TRP A 242 0.36 5.46 7.88
CA TRP A 242 -0.61 6.55 7.80
C TRP A 242 0.07 7.81 7.28
N ASN A 243 -0.51 8.45 6.28
CA ASN A 243 0.12 9.57 5.56
C ASN A 243 -0.44 10.93 6.00
N VAL A 244 0.46 11.89 6.19
CA VAL A 244 0.17 13.31 6.37
C VAL A 244 0.68 14.07 5.16
N TYR A 245 -0.22 14.58 4.32
CA TYR A 245 0.13 15.31 3.09
C TYR A 245 0.28 16.82 3.33
N GLY A 246 1.22 17.42 2.60
CA GLY A 246 1.54 18.84 2.58
C GLY A 246 0.50 19.69 1.84
N TYR A 247 0.84 20.96 1.63
CA TYR A 247 -0.05 22.12 1.47
C TYR A 247 -1.13 22.07 0.38
N GLN A 248 -1.09 21.13 -0.58
CA GLN A 248 -1.96 21.20 -1.77
C GLN A 248 -2.87 20.00 -2.05
N TYR A 249 -2.81 18.90 -1.29
CA TYR A 249 -3.77 17.80 -1.48
C TYR A 249 -4.21 17.13 -0.17
N ASN A 250 -5.30 17.61 0.45
CA ASN A 250 -6.15 16.76 1.29
C ASN A 250 -7.59 17.31 1.46
N PRO A 251 -8.64 16.52 1.18
CA PRO A 251 -10.04 16.82 1.54
C PRO A 251 -10.39 16.74 3.05
N THR A 252 -9.49 16.36 3.96
CA THR A 252 -9.81 16.13 5.40
C THR A 252 -9.26 17.13 6.42
N GLY A 253 -8.66 18.24 6.01
CA GLY A 253 -8.33 19.35 6.92
C GLY A 253 -6.85 19.60 7.19
N TYR A 254 -6.55 20.88 7.38
CA TYR A 254 -5.27 21.58 7.22
C TYR A 254 -4.02 20.99 7.91
N THR A 255 -2.95 20.78 7.14
CA THR A 255 -1.54 20.86 7.57
C THR A 255 -1.04 22.30 7.45
N ARG A 256 -1.60 23.22 8.25
CA ARG A 256 -0.99 24.56 8.35
C ARG A 256 0.29 24.44 9.18
N GLY A 257 1.45 24.40 8.51
CA GLY A 257 2.74 24.74 9.14
C GLY A 257 3.78 23.64 9.22
N LEU A 258 3.79 22.63 8.35
CA LEU A 258 5.00 21.83 8.15
C LEU A 258 5.60 22.22 6.80
N TYR A 259 6.81 22.75 6.80
CA TYR A 259 7.52 23.19 5.60
C TYR A 259 8.71 22.25 5.35
N LEU A 260 8.54 21.29 4.44
CA LEU A 260 9.54 20.26 4.12
C LEU A 260 10.39 20.72 2.93
N ALA A 261 11.12 21.83 3.07
CA ALA A 261 11.60 22.60 1.92
C ALA A 261 13.06 22.33 1.52
N ASN A 262 13.90 21.71 2.37
CA ASN A 262 15.32 21.50 2.03
C ASN A 262 15.98 20.32 2.77
N SER A 263 17.22 20.00 2.39
CA SER A 263 18.10 19.08 3.14
C SER A 263 18.70 19.79 4.36
N GLY A 264 18.47 19.26 5.55
CA GLY A 264 18.87 19.78 6.85
C GLY A 264 17.70 19.96 7.82
N ASP A 265 16.46 19.77 7.32
CA ASP A 265 15.23 19.89 8.10
C ASP A 265 15.00 18.61 8.92
N CYS A 266 14.31 18.75 10.06
CA CYS A 266 13.92 17.64 10.90
C CYS A 266 12.42 17.72 11.21
N VAL A 267 11.76 16.57 11.29
CA VAL A 267 10.39 16.45 11.80
C VAL A 267 10.42 15.66 13.09
N TYR A 268 9.61 16.09 14.04
CA TYR A 268 9.49 15.49 15.37
C TYR A 268 8.03 15.06 15.58
N LEU A 269 7.85 13.85 16.08
CA LEU A 269 6.57 13.28 16.47
C LEU A 269 6.47 13.25 17.99
N TYR A 270 5.44 13.90 18.53
CA TYR A 270 5.13 13.93 19.97
C TYR A 270 3.79 13.24 20.22
N ASP A 271 3.70 12.48 21.32
CA ASP A 271 2.43 11.90 21.77
C ASP A 271 1.49 12.95 22.40
N ILE A 272 0.27 12.53 22.74
CA ILE A 272 -0.74 13.38 23.40
C ILE A 272 -0.28 13.97 24.75
N ASN A 273 0.76 13.38 25.38
CA ASN A 273 1.34 13.86 26.63
C ASN A 273 2.59 14.73 26.39
N ASN A 274 2.85 15.14 25.14
CA ASN A 274 3.99 15.94 24.72
C ASN A 274 5.35 15.26 24.99
N ARG A 275 5.40 13.91 24.94
CA ARG A 275 6.65 13.15 24.95
C ARG A 275 7.10 12.91 23.51
N LEU A 276 8.39 13.12 23.23
CA LEU A 276 8.96 12.80 21.94
C LEU A 276 8.88 11.29 21.71
N VAL A 277 8.18 10.90 20.66
CA VAL A 277 8.04 9.50 20.22
C VAL A 277 9.13 9.18 19.23
N ASP A 278 9.30 10.02 18.21
CA ASP A 278 10.29 9.81 17.15
C ASP A 278 10.71 11.14 16.51
N SER A 279 11.83 11.13 15.78
CA SER A 279 12.28 12.27 14.99
C SER A 279 13.11 11.80 13.80
N GLU A 280 12.89 12.41 12.64
CA GLU A 280 13.65 12.12 11.44
C GLU A 280 14.15 13.39 10.78
N CYS A 281 15.41 13.38 10.34
CA CYS A 281 16.06 14.47 9.64
C CYS A 281 16.62 13.97 8.30
N TRP A 282 16.64 14.82 7.28
CA TRP A 282 17.08 14.46 5.92
C TRP A 282 17.98 15.53 5.31
#